data_AF-A0A935X4S0-F1
#
_entry.id   AF-A0A935X4S0-F1
#
_cell.length_a   1.000
_cell.length_b   1.000
_cell.length_c   1.000
_cell.angle_alpha   90.00
_cell.angle_beta   90.00
_cell.angle_gamma   90.00
#
_symmetry.space_group_name_H-M   'P 1'
#
loop_
_entity.id
_entity.type
_entity.pdbx_description
1 polymer ?
#
loop_
_entity_poly.entity_id
_entity_poly.type
_entity_poly.pdbx_seq_one_letter_code
_entity_poly.pdbx_strand_id
1 'polypeptide(L)'
;MLDAAREALLGYVIGQERFPCPASAASNGQEAFVVGPPAGTAANGMCAQYRGFLPAVTLGLSPLDRNGYQTDGFGGDANRLRYAVADVDFDANAKVYTATGKMKAIGMNLVSSANNRLWVCSAASTNDASCSAGVALANGNAIAVVLSVGKNGFDTVRVPDADEAENLDMANTNRVFVSRGQSDQAGNEFDDLAVWISPNIMISRLAAAGKL
;
A
#
# COMPACT_ATOMS: atom_id res chain seq x y z
N MET A 1 -6.12 13.22 -5.22
CA MET A 1 -6.26 12.62 -3.87
C MET A 1 -5.22 11.54 -3.63
N LEU A 2 -5.05 10.58 -4.54
CA LEU A 2 -3.99 9.57 -4.49
C LEU A 2 -2.58 10.19 -4.36
N ASP A 3 -2.28 11.25 -5.12
CA ASP A 3 -1.00 11.96 -4.98
C ASP A 3 -0.83 12.62 -3.61
N ALA A 4 -1.91 13.16 -3.03
CA ALA A 4 -1.84 13.73 -1.68
C ALA A 4 -1.57 12.64 -0.63
N ALA A 5 -2.19 11.46 -0.77
CA ALA A 5 -1.88 10.30 0.08
C ALA A 5 -0.43 9.85 -0.09
N ARG A 6 0.08 9.80 -1.32
CA ARG A 6 1.46 9.47 -1.63
C ARG A 6 2.45 10.46 -1.01
N GLU A 7 2.22 11.76 -1.15
CA GLU A 7 3.07 12.78 -0.55
C GLU A 7 2.99 12.77 0.99
N ALA A 8 1.80 12.51 1.57
CA ALA A 8 1.67 12.34 3.01
C ALA A 8 2.44 11.12 3.54
N LEU A 9 2.43 10.00 2.81
CA LEU A 9 3.24 8.83 3.14
C LEU A 9 4.75 9.15 3.09
N LEU A 10 5.21 9.87 2.06
CA LEU A 10 6.61 10.30 1.97
C LEU A 10 6.98 11.28 3.11
N GLY A 11 6.08 12.21 3.45
CA GLY A 11 6.26 13.12 4.59
C GLY A 11 6.32 12.38 5.92
N TYR A 12 5.47 11.38 6.12
CA TYR A 12 5.47 10.52 7.29
C TYR A 12 6.80 9.75 7.42
N VAL A 13 7.32 9.22 6.31
CA VAL A 13 8.63 8.56 6.26
C VAL A 13 9.76 9.50 6.66
N ILE A 14 9.74 10.75 6.20
CA ILE A 14 10.74 11.75 6.60
C ILE A 14 10.65 12.05 8.10
N GLY A 15 9.44 12.16 8.65
CA GLY A 15 9.22 12.51 10.05
C GLY A 15 9.47 11.36 11.05
N GLN A 16 9.02 10.15 10.69
CA GLN A 16 8.98 8.98 11.58
C GLN A 16 10.02 7.91 11.23
N GLU A 17 10.77 8.10 10.14
CA GLU A 17 11.78 7.17 9.62
C GLU A 17 11.23 5.77 9.33
N ARG A 18 9.94 5.69 8.99
CA ARG A 18 9.18 4.48 8.62
C ARG A 18 7.92 4.85 7.86
N PHE A 19 7.38 3.90 7.12
CA PHE A 19 5.99 3.96 6.64
C PHE A 19 5.02 3.59 7.78
N PRO A 20 3.80 4.13 7.79
CA PRO A 20 2.77 3.70 8.73
C PRO A 20 2.29 2.29 8.38
N CYS A 21 1.86 1.54 9.39
CA CYS A 21 1.15 0.29 9.12
C CYS A 21 -0.22 0.57 8.50
N PRO A 22 -0.70 -0.27 7.57
CA PRO A 22 -2.06 -0.14 7.05
C PRO A 22 -3.09 -0.14 8.18
N ALA A 23 -4.16 0.63 7.97
CA ALA A 23 -5.31 0.62 8.84
C ALA A 23 -6.11 -0.67 8.64
N SER A 24 -6.54 -1.30 9.73
CA SER A 24 -7.49 -2.41 9.72
C SER A 24 -8.93 -1.90 9.68
N ALA A 25 -9.90 -2.77 9.37
CA ALA A 25 -11.32 -2.44 9.40
C ALA A 25 -11.81 -1.93 10.77
N ALA A 26 -11.11 -2.23 11.87
CA ALA A 26 -11.45 -1.83 13.23
C ALA A 26 -10.57 -0.70 13.80
N SER A 27 -9.57 -0.22 13.04
CA SER A 27 -8.59 0.76 13.52
C SER A 27 -9.05 2.22 13.45
N ASN A 28 -10.22 2.46 12.84
CA ASN A 28 -10.80 3.77 12.62
C ASN A 28 -9.83 4.76 11.92
N GLY A 29 -9.20 4.31 10.83
CA GLY A 29 -8.25 5.11 10.05
C GLY A 29 -6.88 5.33 10.69
N GLN A 30 -6.61 4.73 11.86
CA GLN A 30 -5.28 4.71 12.46
C GLN A 30 -4.46 3.53 11.95
N GLU A 31 -3.14 3.65 11.99
CA GLU A 31 -2.27 2.52 11.70
C GLU A 31 -2.52 1.34 12.66
N ALA A 32 -2.47 0.12 12.14
CA ALA A 32 -2.76 -1.08 12.92
C ALA A 32 -1.52 -1.98 13.05
N PHE A 33 -1.06 -2.16 14.28
CA PHE A 33 -0.01 -3.10 14.65
C PHE A 33 -0.57 -4.46 15.07
N VAL A 34 0.25 -5.51 15.02
CA VAL A 34 -0.11 -6.83 15.56
C VAL A 34 -0.53 -6.71 17.04
N VAL A 35 -1.67 -7.28 17.37
CA VAL A 35 -2.16 -7.39 18.76
C VAL A 35 -1.82 -8.78 19.28
N GLY A 36 -1.17 -8.87 20.44
CA GLY A 36 -0.74 -10.13 21.06
C GLY A 36 0.76 -10.38 20.94
N PRO A 37 1.34 -11.37 21.64
CA PRO A 37 2.78 -11.56 21.70
C PRO A 37 3.37 -12.25 20.44
N PRO A 38 4.45 -11.71 19.83
CA PRO A 38 5.05 -10.41 20.12
C PRO A 38 4.20 -9.26 19.53
N ALA A 39 3.95 -8.24 20.36
CA ALA A 39 3.12 -7.12 19.96
C ALA A 39 3.86 -6.21 18.98
N GLY A 40 3.14 -5.73 17.97
CA GLY A 40 3.69 -4.77 17.04
C GLY A 40 3.83 -3.38 17.67
N THR A 41 4.89 -2.68 17.30
CA THR A 41 5.22 -1.33 17.74
C THR A 41 5.89 -0.58 16.60
N ALA A 42 6.00 0.75 16.70
CA ALA A 42 6.81 1.53 15.77
C ALA A 42 8.28 1.08 15.72
N ALA A 43 8.81 0.50 16.80
CA ALA A 43 10.21 0.06 16.87
C ALA A 43 10.48 -1.24 16.12
N ASN A 44 9.49 -2.14 16.03
CA ASN A 44 9.60 -3.41 15.30
C ASN A 44 8.85 -3.41 13.96
N GLY A 45 7.90 -2.50 13.75
CA GLY A 45 7.15 -2.35 12.51
C GLY A 45 6.21 -3.51 12.19
N MET A 46 5.85 -4.35 13.16
CA MET A 46 4.97 -5.50 12.90
C MET A 46 3.52 -5.04 12.72
N CYS A 47 3.12 -4.88 11.46
CA CYS A 47 1.77 -4.49 11.09
C CYS A 47 0.78 -5.65 11.24
N ALA A 48 -0.46 -5.34 11.63
CA ALA A 48 -1.53 -6.35 11.69
C ALA A 48 -1.81 -6.98 10.31
N GLN A 49 -1.56 -6.23 9.25
CA GLN A 49 -1.63 -6.65 7.85
C GLN A 49 -0.72 -5.74 7.02
N TYR A 50 -0.20 -6.22 5.89
CA TYR A 50 0.60 -5.39 4.97
C TYR A 50 -0.26 -4.71 3.90
N ARG A 51 -1.49 -5.17 3.65
CA ARG A 51 -2.49 -4.59 2.74
C ARG A 51 -3.78 -4.33 3.52
N GLY A 52 -4.28 -3.11 3.47
CA GLY A 52 -5.45 -2.67 4.24
C GLY A 52 -5.98 -1.33 3.73
N PHE A 53 -6.51 -0.51 4.64
CA PHE A 53 -6.92 0.86 4.33
C PHE A 53 -5.76 1.83 4.53
N LEU A 54 -5.81 2.96 3.82
CA LEU A 54 -4.90 4.08 4.08
C LEU A 54 -5.11 4.57 5.53
N PRO A 55 -4.06 4.65 6.37
CA PRO A 55 -4.17 5.11 7.75
C PRO A 55 -4.29 6.65 7.79
N ALA A 56 -5.40 7.15 7.28
CA ALA A 56 -5.63 8.57 7.02
C ALA A 56 -5.61 9.44 8.29
N VAL A 57 -6.08 8.92 9.43
CA VAL A 57 -5.99 9.62 10.72
C VAL A 57 -4.52 9.75 11.16
N THR A 58 -3.75 8.66 11.04
CA THR A 58 -2.30 8.67 11.36
C THR A 58 -1.53 9.61 10.44
N LEU A 59 -1.95 9.74 9.18
CA LEU A 59 -1.35 10.64 8.20
C LEU A 59 -1.85 12.09 8.30
N GLY A 60 -2.86 12.38 9.13
CA GLY A 60 -3.47 13.71 9.23
C GLY A 60 -4.19 14.15 7.95
N LEU A 61 -4.71 13.21 7.17
CA LEU A 61 -5.40 13.46 5.91
C LEU A 61 -6.88 13.78 6.13
N SER A 62 -7.46 14.53 5.19
CA SER A 62 -8.88 14.84 5.14
C SER A 62 -9.35 14.96 3.68
N PRO A 63 -10.66 14.80 3.38
CA PRO A 63 -11.76 14.44 4.29
C PRO A 63 -11.71 12.97 4.75
N LEU A 64 -12.39 12.67 5.87
CA LEU A 64 -12.56 11.32 6.42
C LEU A 64 -14.05 10.98 6.48
N ASP A 65 -14.37 9.68 6.36
CA ASP A 65 -15.71 9.17 6.65
C ASP A 65 -15.97 9.07 8.17
N ARG A 66 -17.16 8.57 8.53
CA ARG A 66 -17.59 8.43 9.93
C ARG A 66 -16.68 7.52 10.76
N ASN A 67 -15.97 6.60 10.10
CA ASN A 67 -15.07 5.66 10.73
C ASN A 67 -13.59 6.08 10.59
N GLY A 68 -13.30 7.31 10.14
CA GLY A 68 -11.95 7.84 10.06
C GLY A 68 -11.16 7.39 8.83
N TYR A 69 -11.76 6.71 7.85
CA TYR A 69 -11.07 6.32 6.63
C TYR A 69 -11.21 7.40 5.56
N GLN A 70 -10.17 7.62 4.77
CA GLN A 70 -10.26 8.52 3.63
C GLN A 70 -10.94 7.80 2.45
N THR A 71 -11.99 8.41 1.91
CA THR A 71 -12.71 7.92 0.73
C THR A 71 -12.26 8.65 -0.52
N ASP A 72 -12.22 7.96 -1.66
CA ASP A 72 -11.93 8.59 -2.95
C ASP A 72 -13.04 9.53 -3.44
N GLY A 73 -12.88 10.03 -4.67
CA GLY A 73 -13.76 11.02 -5.27
C GLY A 73 -15.19 10.55 -5.53
N PHE A 74 -15.45 9.23 -5.49
CA PHE A 74 -16.80 8.68 -5.66
C PHE A 74 -17.58 8.61 -4.34
N GLY A 75 -16.87 8.70 -3.20
CA GLY A 75 -17.47 8.82 -1.87
C GLY A 75 -18.15 7.55 -1.34
N GLY A 76 -18.37 7.49 -0.03
CA GLY A 76 -19.02 6.35 0.64
C GLY A 76 -18.05 5.30 1.19
N ASP A 77 -18.55 4.42 2.06
CA ASP A 77 -17.75 3.45 2.82
C ASP A 77 -17.06 2.38 1.95
N ALA A 78 -17.62 2.09 0.77
CA ALA A 78 -17.06 1.18 -0.23
C ALA A 78 -15.75 1.73 -0.84
N ASN A 79 -15.68 3.05 -0.99
CA ASN A 79 -14.67 3.74 -1.78
C ASN A 79 -13.52 4.26 -0.90
N ARG A 80 -13.27 3.59 0.23
CA ARG A 80 -12.14 3.89 1.11
C ARG A 80 -10.84 3.55 0.40
N LEU A 81 -9.88 4.48 0.43
CA LEU A 81 -8.56 4.26 -0.13
C LEU A 81 -7.88 3.04 0.50
N ARG A 82 -7.35 2.19 -0.37
CA ARG A 82 -6.55 1.04 0.00
C ARG A 82 -5.08 1.42 0.02
N TYR A 83 -4.35 0.77 0.90
CA TYR A 83 -2.92 0.98 1.07
C TYR A 83 -2.24 -0.33 1.36
N ALA A 84 -1.09 -0.53 0.72
CA ALA A 84 -0.19 -1.62 1.03
C ALA A 84 1.23 -1.12 1.18
N VAL A 85 1.99 -1.81 2.04
CA VAL A 85 3.42 -1.58 2.26
C VAL A 85 4.15 -2.92 2.17
N ALA A 86 5.36 -2.92 1.62
CA ALA A 86 6.17 -4.11 1.48
C ALA A 86 6.54 -4.68 2.87
N ASP A 87 6.26 -5.96 3.08
CA ASP A 87 6.50 -6.65 4.35
C ASP A 87 7.83 -7.41 4.31
N VAL A 88 8.91 -6.66 4.52
CA VAL A 88 10.28 -7.14 4.39
C VAL A 88 10.93 -7.21 5.76
N ASP A 89 11.46 -8.38 6.11
CA ASP A 89 12.17 -8.58 7.36
C ASP A 89 13.56 -7.93 7.30
N PHE A 90 13.88 -7.16 8.34
CA PHE A 90 15.22 -6.67 8.62
C PHE A 90 15.99 -7.71 9.45
N ASP A 91 15.36 -8.19 10.52
CA ASP A 91 15.80 -9.28 11.37
C ASP A 91 14.58 -10.06 11.87
N ALA A 92 14.78 -11.04 12.76
CA ALA A 92 13.69 -11.86 13.30
C ALA A 92 12.59 -11.08 14.05
N ASN A 93 12.86 -9.83 14.43
CA ASN A 93 11.99 -9.00 15.28
C ASN A 93 11.72 -7.61 14.69
N ALA A 94 12.11 -7.32 13.45
CA ALA A 94 11.96 -5.98 12.89
C ALA A 94 11.70 -6.01 11.38
N LYS A 95 10.85 -5.10 10.92
CA LYS A 95 10.55 -4.88 9.51
C LYS A 95 11.36 -3.71 8.94
N VAL A 96 11.79 -3.82 7.69
CA VAL A 96 12.63 -2.80 7.05
C VAL A 96 11.89 -1.48 6.88
N TYR A 97 10.67 -1.52 6.31
CA TYR A 97 9.97 -0.30 5.88
C TYR A 97 9.05 0.30 6.94
N THR A 98 8.55 -0.51 7.86
CA THR A 98 7.52 -0.12 8.84
C THR A 98 8.08 0.02 10.26
N ALA A 99 9.36 -0.27 10.48
CA ALA A 99 10.02 -0.02 11.76
C ALA A 99 10.90 1.23 11.70
N THR A 100 10.84 2.06 12.74
CA THR A 100 11.57 3.32 12.81
C THR A 100 13.08 3.11 12.68
N GLY A 101 13.70 3.84 11.75
CA GLY A 101 15.15 3.91 11.58
C GLY A 101 15.78 2.70 10.88
N LYS A 102 15.03 1.63 10.60
CA LYS A 102 15.58 0.42 9.96
C LYS A 102 15.98 0.65 8.51
N MET A 103 15.28 1.54 7.80
CA MET A 103 15.67 1.96 6.45
C MET A 103 17.04 2.66 6.41
N LYS A 104 17.35 3.44 7.46
CA LYS A 104 18.68 4.06 7.59
C LYS A 104 19.74 3.02 7.95
N ALA A 105 19.42 2.12 8.87
CA ALA A 105 20.36 1.10 9.35
C ALA A 105 20.83 0.13 8.25
N ILE A 106 19.92 -0.25 7.34
CA ILE A 106 20.27 -1.12 6.20
C ILE A 106 20.93 -0.36 5.03
N GLY A 107 20.79 0.98 5.00
CA GLY A 107 21.39 1.86 3.98
C GLY A 107 20.95 1.53 2.55
N MET A 108 21.77 1.87 1.55
CA MET A 108 21.47 1.63 0.12
C MET A 108 21.34 0.14 -0.26
N ASN A 109 21.72 -0.79 0.64
CA ASN A 109 21.53 -2.23 0.45
C ASN A 109 20.04 -2.63 0.44
N LEU A 110 19.16 -1.72 0.90
CA LEU A 110 17.70 -1.77 0.73
C LEU A 110 17.25 -2.13 -0.68
N VAL A 111 17.98 -1.67 -1.71
CA VAL A 111 17.63 -1.84 -3.12
C VAL A 111 17.83 -3.29 -3.58
N SER A 112 18.77 -4.02 -2.97
CA SER A 112 19.20 -5.36 -3.39
C SER A 112 18.70 -6.53 -2.52
N SER A 113 18.21 -6.29 -1.30
CA SER A 113 18.02 -7.37 -0.31
C SER A 113 16.57 -7.71 0.07
N ALA A 114 15.56 -7.10 -0.56
CA ALA A 114 14.19 -7.21 -0.10
C ALA A 114 13.39 -8.27 -0.87
N ASN A 115 13.30 -9.48 -0.31
CA ASN A 115 12.17 -10.39 -0.59
C ASN A 115 10.86 -9.71 -0.15
N ASN A 116 9.71 -10.08 -0.73
CA ASN A 116 8.39 -9.55 -0.36
C ASN A 116 8.05 -8.09 -0.74
N ARG A 117 8.56 -7.62 -1.88
CA ARG A 117 8.11 -6.36 -2.49
C ARG A 117 6.74 -6.50 -3.16
N LEU A 118 6.12 -5.34 -3.40
CA LEU A 118 4.85 -5.25 -4.10
C LEU A 118 5.08 -5.15 -5.61
N TRP A 119 4.17 -5.77 -6.37
CA TRP A 119 4.18 -5.81 -7.82
C TRP A 119 3.01 -4.99 -8.34
N VAL A 120 3.28 -4.08 -9.28
CA VAL A 120 2.23 -3.40 -10.04
C VAL A 120 2.32 -3.88 -11.47
N CYS A 121 1.25 -4.48 -11.95
CA CYS A 121 1.15 -5.18 -13.23
C CYS A 121 0.11 -4.52 -14.13
N SER A 122 0.25 -4.66 -15.44
CA SER A 122 -0.74 -4.17 -16.40
C SER A 122 -1.99 -5.06 -16.57
N ALA A 123 -2.00 -6.22 -15.92
CA ALA A 123 -3.08 -7.21 -15.91
C ALA A 123 -2.93 -8.09 -14.66
N ALA A 124 -4.00 -8.77 -14.26
CA ALA A 124 -4.04 -9.74 -13.18
C ALA A 124 -2.97 -10.82 -13.36
N SER A 125 -2.51 -11.40 -12.26
CA SER A 125 -1.50 -12.44 -12.31
C SER A 125 -2.10 -13.81 -12.03
N THR A 126 -1.40 -14.84 -12.49
CA THR A 126 -1.70 -16.22 -12.12
C THR A 126 -0.94 -16.65 -10.86
N ASN A 127 -0.19 -15.74 -10.24
CA ASN A 127 0.50 -15.96 -8.98
C ASN A 127 0.65 -14.67 -8.17
N ASP A 128 0.87 -14.84 -6.88
CA ASP A 128 0.84 -13.77 -5.86
C ASP A 128 2.09 -12.86 -5.83
N ALA A 129 3.09 -13.09 -6.68
CA ALA A 129 4.42 -12.50 -6.51
C ALA A 129 5.15 -12.13 -7.81
N SER A 130 4.45 -12.01 -8.93
CA SER A 130 5.02 -11.55 -10.20
C SER A 130 3.92 -11.11 -11.17
N CYS A 131 4.28 -10.40 -12.24
CA CYS A 131 3.37 -10.10 -13.34
C CYS A 131 3.44 -11.22 -14.39
N SER A 132 2.75 -12.35 -14.18
CA SER A 132 2.87 -13.51 -15.09
C SER A 132 2.10 -13.35 -16.40
N ALA A 133 0.97 -12.62 -16.39
CA ALA A 133 0.12 -12.39 -17.55
C ALA A 133 0.18 -10.95 -18.09
N GLY A 134 1.00 -10.08 -17.49
CA GLY A 134 1.09 -8.67 -17.83
C GLY A 134 2.50 -8.10 -17.69
N VAL A 135 2.64 -6.80 -17.95
CA VAL A 135 3.91 -6.08 -17.84
C VAL A 135 4.12 -5.57 -16.41
N ALA A 136 5.32 -5.72 -15.88
CA ALA A 136 5.70 -5.16 -14.57
C ALA A 136 5.93 -3.64 -14.66
N LEU A 137 4.92 -2.86 -14.28
CA LEU A 137 4.94 -1.39 -14.29
C LEU A 137 5.84 -0.81 -13.19
N ALA A 138 5.92 -1.47 -12.04
CA ALA A 138 6.80 -1.08 -10.93
C ALA A 138 8.16 -1.81 -10.94
N ASN A 139 8.48 -2.56 -12.00
CA ASN A 139 9.69 -3.41 -12.11
C ASN A 139 9.92 -4.29 -10.86
N GLY A 140 8.85 -4.83 -10.28
CA GLY A 140 8.87 -5.67 -9.07
C GLY A 140 9.35 -4.98 -7.79
N ASN A 141 9.41 -3.65 -7.78
CA ASN A 141 10.11 -2.90 -6.75
C ASN A 141 9.23 -1.86 -6.05
N ALA A 142 7.91 -1.99 -6.01
CA ALA A 142 7.09 -1.07 -5.24
C ALA A 142 7.26 -1.33 -3.73
N ILE A 143 7.48 -0.26 -2.96
CA ILE A 143 7.53 -0.30 -1.49
C ILE A 143 6.16 -0.07 -0.91
N ALA A 144 5.42 0.88 -1.46
CA ALA A 144 4.09 1.21 -1.02
C ALA A 144 3.18 1.43 -2.23
N VAL A 145 1.94 0.99 -2.13
CA VAL A 145 0.90 1.18 -3.15
C VAL A 145 -0.31 1.80 -2.46
N VAL A 146 -0.87 2.85 -3.05
CA VAL A 146 -2.16 3.40 -2.68
C VAL A 146 -3.10 3.16 -3.85
N LEU A 147 -4.27 2.59 -3.56
CA LEU A 147 -5.25 2.16 -4.56
C LEU A 147 -6.61 2.80 -4.24
N SER A 148 -7.24 3.37 -5.26
CA SER A 148 -8.65 3.71 -5.31
C SER A 148 -9.34 2.64 -6.15
N VAL A 149 -10.45 2.12 -5.64
CA VAL A 149 -11.21 1.02 -6.26
C VAL A 149 -12.32 1.54 -7.20
N GLY A 150 -12.16 2.80 -7.64
CA GLY A 150 -13.11 3.48 -8.51
C GLY A 150 -14.52 3.57 -7.93
N LYS A 151 -15.49 3.76 -8.83
CA LYS A 151 -16.92 3.81 -8.51
C LYS A 151 -17.47 2.42 -8.15
N ASN A 152 -16.87 1.38 -8.74
CA ASN A 152 -17.46 0.05 -8.77
C ASN A 152 -16.84 -0.94 -7.76
N GLY A 153 -15.92 -0.48 -6.90
CA GLY A 153 -15.09 -1.34 -6.05
C GLY A 153 -15.81 -2.26 -5.07
N PHE A 154 -17.08 -2.00 -4.75
CA PHE A 154 -17.93 -2.92 -3.96
C PHE A 154 -19.34 -3.02 -4.55
N ASP A 155 -19.48 -2.86 -5.87
CA ASP A 155 -20.75 -3.19 -6.52
C ASP A 155 -21.05 -4.68 -6.28
N THR A 156 -22.13 -4.97 -5.53
CA THR A 156 -22.56 -6.33 -5.23
C THR A 156 -23.37 -6.96 -6.36
N VAL A 157 -23.72 -6.18 -7.38
CA VAL A 157 -24.46 -6.60 -8.58
C VAL A 157 -23.48 -6.96 -9.69
N ARG A 158 -22.38 -6.22 -9.82
CA ARG A 158 -21.32 -6.49 -10.81
C ARG A 158 -20.34 -7.53 -10.28
N VAL A 159 -20.01 -8.52 -11.12
CA VAL A 159 -18.85 -9.39 -10.88
C VAL A 159 -17.64 -8.69 -11.47
N PRO A 160 -16.63 -8.28 -10.67
CA PRO A 160 -15.43 -7.64 -11.20
C PRO A 160 -14.70 -8.58 -12.16
N ASP A 161 -14.04 -8.01 -13.15
CA ASP A 161 -13.14 -8.78 -14.02
C ASP A 161 -11.92 -9.28 -13.22
N ALA A 162 -11.06 -10.08 -13.85
CA ALA A 162 -9.87 -10.60 -13.17
C ALA A 162 -8.93 -9.50 -12.66
N ASP A 163 -8.85 -8.38 -13.37
CA ASP A 163 -7.96 -7.26 -13.06
C ASP A 163 -8.44 -6.46 -11.85
N GLU A 164 -9.73 -6.15 -11.78
CA GLU A 164 -10.34 -5.51 -10.61
C GLU A 164 -10.41 -6.47 -9.41
N ALA A 165 -10.68 -7.76 -9.65
CA ALA A 165 -10.70 -8.76 -8.58
C ALA A 165 -9.34 -8.89 -7.90
N GLU A 166 -8.23 -8.82 -8.64
CA GLU A 166 -6.85 -8.81 -8.11
C GLU A 166 -6.61 -7.60 -7.16
N ASN A 167 -7.19 -6.45 -7.49
CA ASN A 167 -7.09 -5.25 -6.68
C ASN A 167 -7.93 -5.32 -5.39
N LEU A 168 -9.06 -6.02 -5.44
CA LEU A 168 -9.95 -6.26 -4.31
C LEU A 168 -9.51 -7.44 -3.42
N ASP A 169 -8.62 -8.31 -3.91
CA ASP A 169 -8.12 -9.44 -3.15
C ASP A 169 -7.30 -8.99 -1.94
N MET A 170 -7.83 -9.28 -0.75
CA MET A 170 -7.21 -8.98 0.53
C MET A 170 -6.45 -10.17 1.13
N ALA A 171 -6.19 -11.24 0.36
CA ALA A 171 -5.37 -12.35 0.79
C ALA A 171 -3.97 -11.88 1.21
N ASN A 172 -3.51 -12.33 2.39
CA ASN A 172 -2.22 -11.96 3.00
C ASN A 172 -1.01 -12.64 2.31
N THR A 173 -1.17 -13.21 1.13
CA THR A 173 -0.07 -13.72 0.31
C THR A 173 0.08 -12.93 -0.98
N ASN A 174 -1.01 -12.32 -1.46
CA ASN A 174 -1.07 -11.61 -2.72
C ASN A 174 -0.42 -10.23 -2.64
N ARG A 175 0.64 -10.04 -3.43
CA ARG A 175 1.42 -8.79 -3.52
C ARG A 175 1.29 -8.13 -4.88
N VAL A 176 0.38 -8.60 -5.71
CA VAL A 176 0.11 -8.08 -7.04
C VAL A 176 -1.03 -7.05 -6.95
N PHE A 177 -0.82 -5.97 -7.70
CA PHE A 177 -1.78 -4.90 -7.93
C PHE A 177 -1.86 -4.69 -9.42
N VAL A 178 -3.06 -4.42 -9.93
CA VAL A 178 -3.27 -4.12 -11.34
C VAL A 178 -3.43 -2.63 -11.53
N SER A 179 -2.75 -2.10 -12.55
CA SER A 179 -2.93 -0.74 -13.02
C SER A 179 -2.93 -0.74 -14.54
N ARG A 180 -4.08 -0.40 -15.13
CA ARG A 180 -4.23 -0.25 -16.58
C ARG A 180 -5.06 0.99 -16.90
N GLY A 181 -5.16 1.30 -18.20
CA GLY A 181 -6.02 2.40 -18.66
C GLY A 181 -7.49 2.12 -18.33
N GLN A 182 -8.23 3.19 -18.02
CA GLN A 182 -9.66 3.11 -17.76
C GLN A 182 -10.37 2.45 -18.94
N SER A 183 -11.34 1.59 -18.63
CA SER A 183 -12.22 0.95 -19.61
C SER A 183 -13.65 0.99 -19.11
N ASP A 184 -14.58 1.38 -19.96
CA ASP A 184 -16.03 1.32 -19.70
C ASP A 184 -16.70 0.23 -20.55
N GLN A 185 -15.90 -0.68 -21.12
CA GLN A 185 -16.41 -1.78 -21.95
C GLN A 185 -17.09 -2.83 -21.08
N ALA A 186 -18.34 -3.16 -21.39
CA ALA A 186 -19.10 -4.20 -20.71
C ALA A 186 -18.34 -5.54 -20.61
N GLY A 187 -18.11 -6.02 -19.39
CA GLY A 187 -17.38 -7.25 -19.08
C GLY A 187 -15.85 -7.11 -19.03
N ASN A 188 -15.33 -5.89 -19.16
CA ASN A 188 -13.91 -5.54 -19.08
C ASN A 188 -13.73 -4.11 -18.53
N GLU A 189 -14.68 -3.66 -17.70
CA GLU A 189 -14.64 -2.36 -17.06
C GLU A 189 -13.48 -2.29 -16.07
N PHE A 190 -12.85 -1.11 -15.97
CA PHE A 190 -11.77 -0.88 -15.03
C PHE A 190 -11.68 0.60 -14.73
N ASP A 191 -11.93 0.96 -13.49
CA ASP A 191 -11.84 2.32 -12.97
C ASP A 191 -10.93 2.45 -11.75
N ASP A 192 -10.22 1.37 -11.41
CA ASP A 192 -9.21 1.33 -10.38
C ASP A 192 -8.01 2.22 -10.73
N LEU A 193 -7.56 3.00 -9.74
CA LEU A 193 -6.39 3.86 -9.86
C LEU A 193 -5.38 3.52 -8.78
N ALA A 194 -4.16 3.16 -9.21
CA ALA A 194 -3.06 2.87 -8.31
C ALA A 194 -1.92 3.88 -8.48
N VAL A 195 -1.37 4.33 -7.35
CA VAL A 195 -0.10 5.07 -7.30
C VAL A 195 0.86 4.33 -6.39
N TRP A 196 2.15 4.33 -6.72
CA TRP A 196 3.16 3.61 -5.93
C TRP A 196 4.41 4.44 -5.66
N ILE A 197 5.13 4.02 -4.62
CA ILE A 197 6.40 4.59 -4.20
C ILE A 197 7.51 3.57 -4.50
N SER A 198 8.48 3.99 -5.30
CA SER A 198 9.69 3.22 -5.56
C SER A 198 10.80 3.54 -4.55
N PRO A 199 11.77 2.61 -4.35
CA PRO A 199 12.93 2.83 -3.50
C PRO A 199 13.69 4.10 -3.84
N ASN A 200 13.89 4.38 -5.12
CA ASN A 200 14.64 5.55 -5.56
C ASN A 200 13.96 6.87 -5.15
N ILE A 201 12.63 6.93 -5.25
CA ILE A 201 11.87 8.12 -4.84
C ILE A 201 11.97 8.29 -3.32
N MET A 202 11.76 7.21 -2.55
CA MET A 202 11.89 7.24 -1.09
C MET A 202 13.31 7.66 -0.66
N ILE A 203 14.36 7.04 -1.22
CA ILE A 203 15.77 7.35 -0.90
C ILE A 203 16.07 8.81 -1.24
N SER A 204 15.63 9.30 -2.41
CA SER A 204 15.86 10.70 -2.79
C SER A 204 15.23 11.69 -1.81
N ARG A 205 14.03 11.39 -1.29
CA ARG A 205 13.32 12.21 -0.31
C ARG A 205 14.01 12.17 1.06
N LEU A 206 14.44 10.98 1.52
CA LEU A 206 15.17 10.82 2.77
C LEU A 206 16.55 11.50 2.72
N ALA A 207 17.28 11.35 1.62
CA ALA A 207 18.58 11.99 1.43
C ALA A 207 18.47 13.52 1.41
N ALA A 208 17.47 14.07 0.69
CA ALA A 208 17.21 15.51 0.67
C ALA A 208 16.84 16.08 2.06
N ALA A 209 16.24 15.26 2.93
CA ALA A 209 15.90 15.63 4.29
C ALA A 209 17.04 15.38 5.31
N GLY A 210 18.21 14.89 4.89
CA GLY A 210 19.32 14.54 5.79
C GLY A 210 19.02 13.34 6.71
N LYS A 211 18.11 12.46 6.29
CA LYS A 211 17.64 11.30 7.05
C LYS A 211 18.30 9.97 6.65
N LEU A 212 19.11 9.96 5.59
CA LEU A 212 19.94 8.83 5.19
C LEU A 212 21.33 8.91 5.82
#